data_AF-A0A842LRT8-F1
#
_entry.id   AF-A0A842LRT8-F1
#
_cell.length_a   1.000
_cell.length_b   1.000
_cell.length_c   1.000
_cell.angle_alpha   90.00
_cell.angle_beta   90.00
_cell.angle_gamma   90.00
#
_symmetry.space_group_name_H-M   'P 1'
#
loop_
_entity.id
_entity.type
_entity.pdbx_description
1 polymer ?
#
loop_
_entity_poly.entity_id
_entity_poly.type
_entity_poly.pdbx_seq_one_letter_code
_entity_poly.pdbx_strand_id
1 'polypeptide(L)'
;MHPRPSPIAASLYTLRDLDADVIILHGPHGCCFRTGRLLETDGVRVLTTAMSEQDFIFGASDKLTETLRKAYEMFSPQLVGVVGTCASMIIGEDLKEAVQRASIPARVLAVESHGGFGEGDNTEGAIIVLEAAAEQGIIP
;
A
#
# COMPACT_ATOMS: atom_id res chain seq x y z
N MET A 1 11.18 17.91 19.70
CA MET A 1 10.56 17.36 18.48
C MET A 1 10.68 15.84 18.55
N HIS A 2 9.59 15.12 18.79
CA HIS A 2 9.59 13.67 18.73
C HIS A 2 9.35 13.27 17.27
N PRO A 3 10.20 12.44 16.63
CA PRO A 3 9.97 12.02 15.26
C PRO A 3 8.64 11.26 15.21
N ARG A 4 7.67 11.80 14.48
CA ARG A 4 6.43 11.10 14.16
C ARG A 4 6.70 10.08 13.05
N PRO A 5 5.97 8.94 13.01
CA PRO A 5 6.02 8.04 11.86
C PRO A 5 5.68 8.76 10.55
N SER A 6 6.15 8.25 9.41
CA SER A 6 5.74 8.80 8.12
C SER A 6 4.25 8.50 7.84
N PRO A 7 3.59 9.26 6.94
CA PRO A 7 2.26 8.95 6.46
C PRO A 7 2.16 7.50 5.95
N ILE A 8 3.18 7.01 5.24
CA ILE A 8 3.23 5.62 4.75
C ILE A 8 3.12 4.63 5.92
N ALA A 9 3.91 4.81 6.97
CA ALA A 9 3.88 3.92 8.13
C ALA A 9 2.50 3.93 8.81
N ALA A 10 1.88 5.11 8.93
CA ALA A 10 0.54 5.24 9.48
C ALA A 10 -0.50 4.52 8.61
N SER A 11 -0.44 4.68 7.29
CA SER A 11 -1.33 3.98 6.36
C SER A 11 -1.25 2.46 6.52
N LEU A 12 -0.04 1.91 6.70
CA LEU A 12 0.15 0.48 6.94
C LEU A 12 -0.50 0.02 8.26
N TYR A 13 -0.34 0.78 9.35
CA TYR A 13 -0.97 0.45 10.63
C TYR A 13 -2.49 0.59 10.58
N THR A 14 -3.02 1.62 9.91
CA THR A 14 -4.46 1.77 9.75
C THR A 14 -5.05 0.64 8.91
N LEU A 15 -4.36 0.17 7.87
CA LEU A 15 -4.78 -1.01 7.11
C LEU A 15 -4.79 -2.29 7.96
N ARG A 16 -3.82 -2.49 8.86
CA ARG A 16 -3.87 -3.57 9.86
C ARG A 16 -5.13 -3.43 10.72
N ASP A 17 -5.41 -2.23 11.21
CA ASP A 17 -6.55 -1.96 12.10
C ASP A 17 -7.90 -2.10 11.37
N LEU A 18 -7.91 -2.11 10.03
CA LEU A 18 -9.04 -2.45 9.17
C LEU A 18 -9.09 -3.95 8.78
N ASP A 19 -8.30 -4.79 9.45
CA ASP A 19 -8.21 -6.24 9.21
C ASP A 19 -7.82 -6.61 7.77
N ALA A 20 -6.93 -5.84 7.13
CA ALA A 20 -6.39 -6.22 5.83
C ALA A 20 -5.59 -7.54 5.91
N ASP A 21 -5.97 -8.52 5.07
CA ASP A 21 -5.32 -9.84 5.01
C ASP A 21 -3.90 -9.78 4.46
N VAL A 22 -3.69 -8.85 3.53
CA VAL A 22 -2.43 -8.57 2.83
C VAL A 22 -2.29 -7.07 2.61
N ILE A 23 -1.09 -6.54 2.84
CA ILE A 23 -0.73 -5.17 2.49
C ILE A 23 0.42 -5.20 1.48
N ILE A 24 0.28 -4.50 0.35
CA ILE A 24 1.30 -4.37 -0.68
C ILE A 24 1.86 -2.95 -0.65
N LEU A 25 3.17 -2.82 -0.44
CA LEU A 25 3.92 -1.59 -0.62
C LEU A 25 4.35 -1.46 -2.09
N HIS A 26 3.72 -0.54 -2.82
CA HIS A 26 4.08 -0.24 -4.20
C HIS A 26 5.29 0.72 -4.25
N GLY A 27 6.49 0.14 -4.29
CA GLY A 27 7.72 0.89 -4.14
C GLY A 27 8.96 0.01 -4.09
N PRO A 28 10.14 0.62 -3.83
CA PRO A 28 11.39 -0.11 -3.66
C PRO A 28 11.35 -1.01 -2.43
N HIS A 29 12.04 -2.15 -2.49
CA HIS A 29 12.07 -3.18 -1.45
C HIS A 29 12.54 -2.68 -0.06
N GLY A 30 13.29 -1.58 0.01
CA GLY A 30 13.72 -0.97 1.27
C GLY A 30 12.67 -0.05 1.93
N CYS A 31 11.64 0.38 1.20
CA CYS A 31 10.66 1.32 1.71
C CYS A 31 9.84 0.69 2.85
N CYS A 32 9.80 1.34 4.01
CA CYS A 32 9.08 0.88 5.20
C CYS A 32 9.37 -0.56 5.62
N PHE A 33 10.53 -1.15 5.27
CA PHE A 33 10.87 -2.54 5.60
C PHE A 33 10.73 -2.86 7.09
N ARG A 34 11.20 -1.96 7.98
CA ARG A 34 11.07 -2.14 9.43
C ARG A 34 9.61 -2.15 9.87
N THR A 35 8.79 -1.23 9.36
CA THR A 35 7.36 -1.16 9.70
C THR A 35 6.63 -2.39 9.18
N GLY A 36 6.88 -2.81 7.94
CA GLY A 36 6.33 -4.03 7.37
C GLY A 36 6.69 -5.26 8.19
N ARG A 37 7.95 -5.38 8.64
CA ARG A 37 8.39 -6.50 9.47
C ARG A 37 7.72 -6.55 10.85
N LEU A 38 7.44 -5.39 11.45
CA LEU A 38 6.68 -5.33 12.70
C LEU A 38 5.23 -5.79 12.47
N LEU A 39 4.60 -5.34 11.39
CA LEU A 39 3.24 -5.77 11.01
C LEU A 39 3.14 -7.27 10.72
N GLU A 40 4.17 -7.88 10.12
CA GLU A 40 4.26 -9.34 9.98
C GLU A 40 4.28 -10.06 11.33
N THR A 41 4.92 -9.46 12.33
CA THR A 41 4.92 -10.01 13.70
C THR A 41 3.53 -9.87 14.34
N ASP A 42 2.77 -8.84 13.97
CA ASP A 42 1.37 -8.63 14.35
C ASP A 42 0.38 -9.48 13.53
N GLY A 43 0.87 -10.35 12.62
CA GLY A 43 0.04 -11.30 11.87
C GLY A 43 -0.44 -10.83 10.49
N VAL A 44 -0.03 -9.64 10.03
CA VAL A 44 -0.39 -9.13 8.70
C VAL A 44 0.65 -9.51 7.67
N ARG A 45 0.23 -10.01 6.51
CA ARG A 45 1.16 -10.30 5.42
C ARG A 45 1.53 -9.00 4.71
N VAL A 46 2.81 -8.64 4.67
CA VAL A 46 3.29 -7.45 3.97
C VAL A 46 4.14 -7.84 2.77
N LEU A 47 3.75 -7.39 1.59
CA LEU A 47 4.44 -7.61 0.32
C LEU A 47 4.94 -6.30 -0.26
N THR A 48 5.79 -6.39 -1.27
CA THR A 48 6.26 -5.22 -2.03
C THR A 48 6.35 -5.55 -3.50
N THR A 49 6.13 -4.55 -4.36
CA THR A 49 6.40 -4.68 -5.80
C THR A 49 7.89 -4.66 -6.13
N ALA A 50 8.74 -4.37 -5.14
CA ALA A 50 10.20 -4.39 -5.23
C ALA A 50 10.70 -3.62 -6.47
N MET A 51 10.28 -2.36 -6.59
CA MET A 51 10.76 -1.48 -7.66
C MET A 51 12.29 -1.43 -7.69
N SER A 52 12.84 -1.52 -8.89
CA SER A 52 14.24 -1.37 -9.24
C SER A 52 14.41 -0.15 -10.16
N GLU A 53 15.65 0.16 -10.52
CA GLU A 53 15.97 1.30 -11.38
C GLU A 53 15.23 1.27 -12.73
N GLN A 54 14.99 0.09 -13.29
CA GLN A 54 14.28 -0.04 -14.56
C GLN A 54 12.83 0.41 -14.45
N ASP A 55 12.18 0.17 -13.31
CA ASP A 55 10.79 0.56 -13.11
C ASP A 55 10.63 2.08 -12.96
N PHE A 56 11.68 2.79 -12.55
CA PHE A 56 11.65 4.25 -12.54
C PHE A 56 11.68 4.86 -13.94
N ILE A 57 12.11 4.09 -14.94
CA ILE A 57 12.19 4.52 -16.34
C ILE A 57 10.93 4.07 -17.09
N PHE A 58 10.49 2.84 -16.87
CA PHE A 58 9.41 2.21 -17.65
C PHE A 58 8.07 2.10 -16.93
N GLY A 59 8.00 2.53 -15.66
CA GLY A 59 6.85 2.33 -14.78
C GLY A 59 6.84 0.95 -14.12
N ALA A 60 5.96 0.78 -13.13
CA ALA A 60 5.84 -0.43 -12.32
C ALA A 60 4.42 -1.00 -12.26
N SER A 61 3.48 -0.47 -13.06
CA SER A 61 2.06 -0.85 -12.99
C SER A 61 1.85 -2.35 -13.25
N ASP A 62 2.63 -2.94 -14.16
CA ASP A 62 2.60 -4.38 -14.44
C ASP A 62 3.06 -5.20 -13.23
N LYS A 63 4.07 -4.72 -12.49
CA LYS A 63 4.52 -5.38 -11.26
C LYS A 63 3.46 -5.34 -10.18
N LEU A 64 2.75 -4.23 -10.02
CA LEU A 64 1.64 -4.16 -9.05
C LEU A 64 0.52 -5.13 -9.42
N THR A 65 0.13 -5.15 -10.71
CA THR A 65 -0.87 -6.08 -11.24
C THR A 65 -0.50 -7.54 -10.97
N GLU A 66 0.76 -7.91 -11.25
CA GLU A 66 1.28 -9.25 -11.03
C GLU A 66 1.39 -9.61 -9.53
N THR A 67 1.80 -8.65 -8.70
CA THR A 67 1.92 -8.86 -7.24
C THR A 67 0.55 -9.10 -6.62
N LEU A 68 -0.48 -8.36 -7.06
CA LEU A 68 -1.88 -8.57 -6.63
C LEU A 68 -2.39 -9.96 -6.99
N ARG A 69 -2.14 -10.43 -8.22
CA ARG A 69 -2.55 -11.77 -8.66
C ARG A 69 -1.85 -12.86 -7.85
N LYS A 70 -0.53 -12.74 -7.65
CA LYS A 70 0.23 -13.67 -6.81
C LYS A 70 -0.25 -13.69 -5.37
N ALA A 71 -0.50 -12.50 -4.78
CA ALA A 71 -1.06 -12.40 -3.43
C ALA A 71 -2.40 -13.14 -3.34
N TYR A 72 -3.25 -13.00 -4.37
CA TYR A 72 -4.52 -13.71 -4.43
C TYR A 72 -4.35 -15.22 -4.54
N GLU A 73 -3.50 -15.70 -5.46
CA GLU A 73 -3.22 -17.12 -5.64
C GLU A 73 -2.64 -17.78 -4.39
N MET A 74 -1.75 -17.09 -3.68
CA MET A 74 -1.05 -17.63 -2.52
C MET A 74 -1.88 -17.61 -1.24
N PHE A 75 -2.72 -16.59 -1.05
CA PHE A 75 -3.34 -16.33 0.24
C PHE A 75 -4.87 -16.25 0.20
N SER A 76 -5.48 -16.15 -0.99
CA SER A 76 -6.93 -15.96 -1.17
C SER A 76 -7.53 -14.89 -0.23
N PRO A 77 -6.94 -13.69 -0.15
CA PRO A 77 -7.37 -12.63 0.77
C PRO A 77 -8.77 -12.11 0.40
N GLN A 78 -9.50 -11.61 1.40
CA GLN A 78 -10.76 -10.89 1.21
C GLN A 78 -10.51 -9.39 1.06
N LEU A 79 -9.57 -8.83 1.83
CA LEU A 79 -9.19 -7.42 1.80
C LEU A 79 -7.67 -7.27 1.58
N VAL A 80 -7.29 -6.51 0.55
CA VAL A 80 -5.91 -6.15 0.26
C VAL A 80 -5.74 -4.64 0.35
N GLY A 81 -4.76 -4.18 1.12
CA GLY A 81 -4.33 -2.78 1.07
C GLY A 81 -3.18 -2.61 0.08
N VAL A 82 -3.22 -1.60 -0.78
CA VAL A 82 -2.11 -1.19 -1.64
C VAL A 82 -1.69 0.21 -1.24
N VAL A 83 -0.47 0.36 -0.75
CA VAL A 83 0.09 1.64 -0.30
C VAL A 83 1.16 2.10 -1.28
N GLY A 84 0.94 3.26 -1.89
CA GLY A 84 1.96 3.95 -2.67
C GLY A 84 3.16 4.35 -1.83
N THR A 85 4.21 4.82 -2.48
CA THR A 85 5.41 5.36 -1.84
C THR A 85 5.85 6.64 -2.53
N CYS A 86 6.87 7.31 -2.00
CA CYS A 86 7.47 8.46 -2.69
C CYS A 86 7.91 8.11 -4.12
N ALA A 87 8.42 6.89 -4.35
CA ALA A 87 8.86 6.47 -5.66
C ALA A 87 7.70 6.33 -6.65
N SER A 88 6.61 5.66 -6.25
CA SER A 88 5.42 5.51 -7.11
C SER A 88 4.77 6.86 -7.43
N MET A 89 4.75 7.78 -6.46
CA MET A 89 4.24 9.14 -6.68
C MET A 89 5.11 9.93 -7.65
N ILE A 90 6.43 9.93 -7.46
CA ILE A 90 7.36 10.71 -8.31
C ILE A 90 7.29 10.30 -9.77
N ILE A 91 7.18 9.00 -10.04
CA ILE A 91 7.08 8.48 -11.42
C ILE A 91 5.63 8.52 -11.96
N GLY A 92 4.65 8.90 -11.14
CA GLY A 92 3.26 9.08 -11.55
C GLY A 92 2.50 7.76 -11.79
N GLU A 93 2.71 6.74 -10.96
CA GLU A 93 1.98 5.47 -11.07
C GLU A 93 0.47 5.64 -10.79
N ASP A 94 -0.37 5.09 -11.66
CA ASP A 94 -1.82 4.96 -11.39
C ASP A 94 -2.09 3.62 -10.70
N LEU A 95 -2.26 3.68 -9.37
CA LEU A 95 -2.55 2.50 -8.56
C LEU A 95 -3.95 1.94 -8.86
N LYS A 96 -4.93 2.80 -9.15
CA LYS A 96 -6.32 2.38 -9.38
C LYS A 96 -6.44 1.62 -10.70
N GLU A 97 -5.76 2.08 -11.76
CA GLU A 97 -5.69 1.37 -13.03
C GLU A 97 -5.03 0.00 -12.86
N ALA A 98 -3.89 -0.08 -12.17
CA ALA A 98 -3.18 -1.34 -11.92
C ALA A 98 -4.05 -2.34 -11.14
N VAL A 99 -4.76 -1.87 -10.12
CA VAL A 99 -5.70 -2.67 -9.32
C VAL A 99 -6.85 -3.19 -10.17
N GLN A 100 -7.47 -2.35 -11.00
CA GLN A 100 -8.55 -2.76 -11.91
C GLN A 100 -8.07 -3.82 -12.91
N ARG A 101 -6.87 -3.64 -13.47
CA ARG A 101 -6.25 -4.57 -14.41
C ARG A 101 -5.90 -5.91 -13.77
N ALA A 102 -5.58 -5.93 -12.47
CA ALA A 102 -5.33 -7.18 -11.74
C ALA A 102 -6.56 -8.09 -11.77
N SER A 103 -7.76 -7.51 -11.69
CA SER A 103 -9.06 -8.18 -11.79
C SER A 103 -9.15 -9.40 -10.85
N ILE A 104 -8.72 -9.21 -9.60
CA ILE A 104 -8.78 -10.24 -8.57
C ILE A 104 -10.12 -10.17 -7.81
N PRO A 105 -10.64 -11.30 -7.28
CA PRO A 105 -11.88 -11.30 -6.50
C PRO A 105 -11.85 -10.55 -5.16
N ALA A 106 -10.65 -10.30 -4.61
CA ALA A 106 -10.49 -9.57 -3.36
C ALA A 106 -10.88 -8.09 -3.50
N ARG A 107 -11.36 -7.48 -2.40
CA ARG A 107 -11.48 -6.03 -2.32
C ARG A 107 -10.09 -5.43 -2.17
N VAL A 108 -9.80 -4.38 -2.94
CA VAL A 108 -8.48 -3.76 -2.93
C VAL A 108 -8.59 -2.26 -2.62
N LEU A 109 -8.01 -1.87 -1.50
CA LEU A 109 -7.94 -0.49 -1.06
C LEU A 109 -6.62 0.13 -1.52
N ALA A 110 -6.65 0.92 -2.59
CA ALA A 110 -5.49 1.65 -3.07
C ALA A 110 -5.40 3.02 -2.41
N VAL A 111 -4.27 3.30 -1.76
CA VAL A 111 -3.99 4.57 -1.09
C VAL A 111 -2.67 5.16 -1.55
N GLU A 112 -2.73 6.38 -2.06
CA GLU A 112 -1.56 7.14 -2.49
C GLU A 112 -0.92 7.85 -1.29
N SER A 113 -0.14 7.08 -0.53
CA SER A 113 0.62 7.60 0.60
C SER A 113 2.07 7.84 0.22
N HIS A 114 2.64 8.97 0.64
CA HIS A 114 4.07 9.23 0.49
C HIS A 114 4.61 10.06 1.67
N GLY A 115 5.93 10.09 1.84
CA GLY A 115 6.57 10.68 3.03
C GLY A 115 6.29 12.19 3.22
N GLY A 116 6.04 12.89 2.12
CA GLY A 116 5.64 14.30 2.12
C GLY A 116 4.17 14.54 1.76
N PHE A 117 3.29 13.57 2.01
CA PHE A 117 1.85 13.74 1.79
C PHE A 117 1.28 14.70 2.84
N GLY A 118 0.50 15.69 2.40
CA GLY A 118 0.08 16.81 3.25
C GLY A 118 1.28 17.52 3.87
N GLU A 119 1.27 17.70 5.19
CA GLU A 119 2.39 18.26 5.96
C GLU A 119 3.42 17.19 6.41
N GLY A 120 3.29 15.95 5.91
CA GLY A 120 4.13 14.81 6.30
C GLY A 120 3.80 14.22 7.68
N ASP A 121 2.64 14.55 8.25
CA ASP A 121 2.17 14.02 9.53
C ASP A 121 1.57 12.60 9.35
N ASN A 122 1.83 11.72 10.31
CA ASN A 122 1.25 10.38 10.34
C ASN A 122 -0.28 10.38 10.30
N THR A 123 -0.92 11.44 10.81
CA THR A 123 -2.38 11.57 10.85
C THR A 123 -2.99 11.60 9.45
N GLU A 124 -2.32 12.25 8.50
CA GLU A 124 -2.73 12.30 7.09
C GLU A 124 -2.75 10.89 6.47
N GLY A 125 -1.72 10.09 6.79
CA GLY A 125 -1.63 8.71 6.32
C GLY A 125 -2.72 7.80 6.88
N ALA A 126 -3.21 8.07 8.08
CA ALA A 126 -4.35 7.35 8.65
C ALA A 126 -5.68 7.82 8.03
N ILE A 127 -5.87 9.14 7.86
CA ILE A 127 -7.08 9.73 7.30
C ILE A 127 -7.33 9.22 5.88
N ILE A 128 -6.32 9.25 4.99
CA ILE A 128 -6.51 8.82 3.60
C ILE A 128 -6.93 7.34 3.49
N VAL A 129 -6.47 6.49 4.41
CA VAL A 129 -6.90 5.08 4.47
C VAL A 129 -8.36 4.98 4.90
N LEU A 130 -8.75 5.72 5.94
CA LEU A 130 -10.13 5.73 6.43
C LEU A 130 -11.09 6.30 5.39
N GLU A 131 -10.73 7.38 4.70
CA GLU A 131 -11.51 7.97 3.62
C GLU A 131 -11.70 6.98 2.48
N ALA A 132 -10.62 6.37 1.99
CA ALA A 132 -10.71 5.36 0.95
C ALA A 132 -11.57 4.16 1.39
N ALA A 133 -11.47 3.75 2.66
CA ALA A 133 -12.24 2.63 3.20
C ALA A 133 -13.73 2.96 3.28
N ALA A 134 -14.07 4.19 3.67
CA ALA A 134 -15.45 4.70 3.70
C ALA A 134 -16.03 4.81 2.28
N GLU A 135 -15.26 5.35 1.31
CA GLU A 135 -15.66 5.43 -0.10
C GLU A 135 -16.00 4.07 -0.71
N GLN A 136 -15.31 3.01 -0.27
CA GLN A 136 -15.55 1.64 -0.71
C GLN A 136 -16.56 0.87 0.16
N GLY A 137 -17.15 1.51 1.18
CA GLY A 137 -18.12 0.88 2.09
C GLY A 137 -17.55 -0.26 2.94
N ILE A 138 -16.26 -0.22 3.26
CA ILE A 138 -15.61 -1.14 4.20
C ILE A 138 -15.97 -0.74 5.64
N ILE A 139 -16.03 0.57 5.89
CA ILE A 139 -16.45 1.19 7.15
C ILE A 139 -17.59 2.18 6.86
N PRO A 140 -18.45 2.50 7.87
CA PRO A 140 -19.60 3.39 7.70
C PRO A 140 -19.23 4.85 7.40
#